data_AF-A0A560DWY0-F1
#
_entry.id   AF-A0A560DWY0-F1
#
_cell.length_a   1.000
_cell.length_b   1.000
_cell.length_c   1.000
_cell.angle_alpha   90.00
_cell.angle_beta   90.00
_cell.angle_gamma   90.00
#
_symmetry.space_group_name_H-M   'P 1'
#
loop_
_entity.id
_entity.type
_entity.pdbx_description
1 polymer ?
#
loop_
_entity_poly.entity_id
_entity_poly.type
_entity_poly.pdbx_seq_one_letter_code
_entity_poly.pdbx_strand_id
1 'polypeptide(L)'
;MSITTEQLRTRAAGSLWLRLAAVALPLLMIAPAFWNGYPLLQWDTGGYLARWYEGYLVPSRSTVFGLYLHYGEGFGFWINLAVQSLATLWLLQLTLRVLGLMQTSRFVAISLLLIVSTALPWLASMLLTDIFAGLSILSLFLLVVGGPRTSMLEKISLFVFTAFAAATHSATLGVLLGLCAAGWMVRPFLGGRLPLAGLAQASMTIVAGALMLVSANHALSGKWAWTPGGYGVAFGRMMQDGIVARFLNDHCPREHFKLCPYRNQLPATADEFLWGKSMFNTLGRFEGLNDEMGTIVVQSLRDYPAWQAGAALKAMGQQLLHVATGEGTDGWIPHTRGIIERYVPAQAAPMRAARQQNWQLDFTAINRLHVPVALASMLALVALLGHALANRRLDDLTLLAATVTLALLGNAFICAVISGPHDRYGARMVWVATFVALTALSRRFGDDVKAQ
;
A
#
# COMPACT_ATOMS: atom_id res chain seq x y z
N MET A 1 38.93 -37.32 -7.62
CA MET A 1 37.60 -37.51 -8.26
C MET A 1 36.41 -37.47 -7.28
N SER A 2 36.57 -37.76 -5.98
CA SER A 2 35.46 -37.68 -5.00
C SER A 2 34.97 -36.24 -4.73
N ILE A 3 35.90 -35.30 -4.50
CA ILE A 3 35.60 -33.90 -4.12
C ILE A 3 34.80 -33.15 -5.21
N THR A 4 35.13 -33.38 -6.49
CA THR A 4 34.41 -32.79 -7.63
C THR A 4 32.98 -33.30 -7.74
N THR A 5 32.73 -34.57 -7.39
CA THR A 5 31.40 -35.18 -7.46
C THR A 5 30.49 -34.66 -6.34
N GLU A 6 31.06 -34.43 -5.15
CA GLU A 6 30.34 -33.87 -3.99
C GLU A 6 30.03 -32.37 -4.17
N GLN A 7 30.95 -31.60 -4.77
CA GLN A 7 30.73 -30.21 -5.17
C GLN A 7 29.66 -30.07 -6.28
N LEU A 8 29.61 -30.99 -7.23
CA LEU A 8 28.57 -31.02 -8.26
C LEU A 8 27.21 -31.41 -7.69
N ARG A 9 27.15 -32.39 -6.77
CA ARG A 9 25.92 -32.80 -6.08
C ARG A 9 25.37 -31.68 -5.18
N THR A 10 26.22 -30.98 -4.44
CA THR A 10 25.81 -29.83 -3.60
C THR A 10 25.31 -28.66 -4.44
N ARG A 11 25.95 -28.35 -5.58
CA ARG A 11 25.44 -27.34 -6.54
C ARG A 11 24.12 -27.74 -7.20
N ALA A 12 23.97 -29.01 -7.59
CA ALA A 12 22.74 -29.53 -8.16
C ALA A 12 21.58 -29.51 -7.15
N ALA A 13 21.83 -29.92 -5.91
CA ALA A 13 20.87 -29.84 -4.81
C ALA A 13 20.49 -28.38 -4.50
N GLY A 14 21.46 -27.45 -4.48
CA GLY A 14 21.21 -26.02 -4.31
C GLY A 14 20.33 -25.43 -5.42
N SER A 15 20.52 -25.87 -6.66
CA SER A 15 19.68 -25.50 -7.82
C SER A 15 18.27 -26.07 -7.71
N LEU A 16 18.11 -27.32 -7.23
CA LEU A 16 16.80 -27.93 -7.03
C LEU A 16 15.99 -27.20 -5.94
N TRP A 17 16.59 -26.95 -4.78
CA TRP A 17 15.95 -26.23 -3.68
C TRP A 17 15.52 -24.82 -4.06
N LEU A 18 16.33 -24.13 -4.86
CA LEU A 18 15.98 -22.81 -5.37
C LEU A 18 14.77 -22.86 -6.32
N ARG A 19 14.69 -23.87 -7.20
CA ARG A 19 13.53 -24.07 -8.08
C ARG A 19 12.27 -24.41 -7.30
N LEU A 20 12.39 -25.29 -6.29
CA LEU A 20 11.27 -25.63 -5.41
C LEU A 20 10.78 -24.39 -4.64
N ALA A 21 11.68 -23.59 -4.09
CA ALA A 21 11.33 -22.34 -3.41
C ALA A 21 10.65 -21.34 -4.36
N ALA A 22 11.13 -21.23 -5.61
CA ALA A 22 10.55 -20.32 -6.60
C ALA A 22 9.11 -20.66 -6.97
N VAL A 23 8.70 -21.93 -6.86
CA VAL A 23 7.32 -22.37 -7.11
C VAL A 23 6.50 -22.35 -5.82
N ALA A 24 7.04 -22.87 -4.71
CA ALA A 24 6.31 -23.03 -3.46
C ALA A 24 6.00 -21.68 -2.77
N LEU A 25 6.94 -20.73 -2.76
CA LEU A 25 6.75 -19.48 -2.03
C LEU A 25 5.61 -18.60 -2.59
N PRO A 26 5.47 -18.39 -3.92
CA PRO A 26 4.31 -17.68 -4.46
C PRO A 26 2.98 -18.35 -4.11
N LEU A 27 2.91 -19.69 -4.16
CA LEU A 27 1.71 -20.43 -3.80
C LEU A 27 1.37 -20.29 -2.31
N LEU A 28 2.37 -20.32 -1.43
CA LEU A 28 2.19 -20.08 0.00
C LEU A 28 1.80 -18.62 0.30
N MET A 29 2.31 -17.65 -0.47
CA MET A 29 1.91 -16.24 -0.37
C MET A 29 0.43 -16.02 -0.71
N ILE A 30 -0.16 -16.87 -1.55
CA ILE A 30 -1.59 -16.79 -1.89
C ILE A 30 -2.44 -17.89 -1.22
N ALA A 31 -1.88 -18.56 -0.20
CA ALA A 31 -2.59 -19.59 0.56
C ALA A 31 -3.92 -19.11 1.15
N PRO A 32 -4.07 -17.86 1.63
CA PRO A 32 -5.38 -17.37 2.07
C PRO A 32 -6.46 -17.41 0.98
N ALA A 33 -6.12 -17.11 -0.28
CA ALA A 33 -7.07 -17.24 -1.39
C ALA A 33 -7.44 -18.70 -1.68
N PHE A 34 -6.47 -19.63 -1.64
CA PHE A 34 -6.75 -21.06 -1.79
C PHE A 34 -7.67 -21.59 -0.70
N TRP A 35 -7.39 -21.21 0.55
CA TRP A 35 -8.23 -21.58 1.69
C TRP A 35 -9.64 -21.00 1.56
N ASN A 36 -9.74 -19.74 1.11
CA ASN A 36 -11.01 -19.05 0.86
C ASN A 36 -11.83 -19.69 -0.28
N GLY A 37 -11.16 -20.36 -1.22
CA GLY A 37 -11.76 -20.92 -2.45
C GLY A 37 -11.96 -19.87 -3.57
N TYR A 38 -11.55 -18.64 -3.33
CA TYR A 38 -11.66 -17.51 -4.25
C TYR A 38 -10.68 -16.41 -3.81
N PRO A 39 -10.19 -15.54 -4.71
CA PRO A 39 -9.46 -14.33 -4.32
C PRO A 39 -10.21 -13.52 -3.26
N LEU A 40 -9.49 -12.96 -2.29
CA LEU A 40 -10.10 -12.15 -1.23
C LEU A 40 -10.62 -10.83 -1.81
N LEU A 41 -11.79 -10.43 -1.34
CA LEU A 41 -12.47 -9.21 -1.75
C LEU A 41 -12.54 -8.23 -0.59
N GLN A 42 -12.56 -6.94 -0.90
CA GLN A 42 -12.75 -5.86 0.07
C GLN A 42 -13.92 -4.97 -0.37
N TRP A 43 -14.43 -4.11 0.52
CA TRP A 43 -15.52 -3.16 0.23
C TRP A 43 -15.33 -2.36 -1.08
N ASP A 44 -14.09 -2.00 -1.40
CA ASP A 44 -13.70 -1.16 -2.52
C ASP A 44 -13.43 -1.94 -3.81
N THR A 45 -13.25 -3.26 -3.77
CA THR A 45 -12.84 -4.07 -4.93
C THR A 45 -13.78 -3.86 -6.12
N GLY A 46 -15.10 -3.87 -5.90
CA GLY A 46 -16.07 -3.58 -6.95
C GLY A 46 -15.95 -2.18 -7.50
N GLY A 47 -15.57 -1.21 -6.67
CA GLY A 47 -15.32 0.16 -7.12
C GLY A 47 -14.16 0.25 -8.10
N TYR A 48 -13.15 -0.62 -8.03
CA TYR A 48 -12.11 -0.64 -9.06
C TYR A 48 -12.56 -1.40 -10.30
N LEU A 49 -13.18 -2.57 -10.13
CA LEU A 49 -13.65 -3.41 -11.23
C LEU A 49 -14.68 -2.68 -12.12
N ALA A 50 -15.61 -1.95 -11.50
CA ALA A 50 -16.67 -1.22 -12.21
C ALA A 50 -16.13 -0.15 -13.20
N ARG A 51 -14.91 0.36 -12.99
CA ARG A 51 -14.34 1.43 -13.82
C ARG A 51 -14.16 1.03 -15.28
N TRP A 52 -13.99 -0.26 -15.55
CA TRP A 52 -13.93 -0.77 -16.91
C TRP A 52 -15.29 -0.69 -17.63
N TYR A 53 -16.38 -0.89 -16.91
CA TYR A 53 -17.71 -1.08 -17.52
C TYR A 53 -18.58 0.18 -17.54
N GLU A 54 -18.39 1.07 -16.58
CA GLU A 54 -19.38 2.12 -16.30
C GLU A 54 -19.14 3.43 -17.05
N GLY A 55 -17.97 3.65 -17.64
CA GLY A 55 -17.72 4.82 -18.48
C GLY A 55 -17.60 6.17 -17.73
N TYR A 56 -17.59 6.16 -16.39
CA TYR A 56 -17.45 7.37 -15.57
C TYR A 56 -16.47 7.19 -14.40
N LEU A 57 -15.92 8.31 -13.93
CA LEU A 57 -14.99 8.34 -12.80
C LEU A 57 -15.75 8.36 -11.48
N VAL A 58 -15.23 7.65 -10.49
CA VAL A 58 -15.77 7.63 -9.12
C VAL A 58 -14.70 8.04 -8.13
N PRO A 59 -15.10 8.72 -7.04
CA PRO A 59 -14.21 9.06 -5.94
C PRO A 59 -13.29 7.94 -5.49
N SER A 60 -11.98 8.24 -5.43
CA SER A 60 -10.97 7.34 -4.86
C SER A 60 -10.86 5.95 -5.52
N ARG A 61 -11.21 5.81 -6.81
CA ARG A 61 -11.05 4.57 -7.58
C ARG A 61 -10.16 4.78 -8.81
N SER A 62 -9.03 4.07 -8.85
CA SER A 62 -8.11 4.11 -9.98
C SER A 62 -8.60 3.24 -11.15
N THR A 63 -8.68 3.85 -12.33
CA THR A 63 -8.95 3.16 -13.60
C THR A 63 -7.83 2.21 -14.00
N VAL A 64 -6.57 2.55 -13.67
CA VAL A 64 -5.40 1.69 -13.94
C VAL A 64 -5.50 0.39 -13.16
N PHE A 65 -5.92 0.45 -11.90
CA PHE A 65 -6.17 -0.77 -11.13
C PHE A 65 -7.40 -1.53 -11.64
N GLY A 66 -8.43 -0.83 -12.14
CA GLY A 66 -9.56 -1.42 -12.83
C GLY A 66 -9.15 -2.26 -14.05
N LEU A 67 -8.25 -1.73 -14.90
CA LEU A 67 -7.69 -2.46 -16.04
C LEU A 67 -6.95 -3.73 -15.60
N TYR A 68 -6.18 -3.63 -14.52
CA TYR A 68 -5.49 -4.78 -13.95
C TYR A 68 -6.48 -5.87 -13.51
N LEU A 69 -7.56 -5.52 -12.81
CA LEU A 69 -8.60 -6.49 -12.43
C LEU A 69 -9.30 -7.09 -13.65
N HIS A 70 -9.66 -6.26 -14.63
CA HIS A 70 -10.35 -6.70 -15.84
C HIS A 70 -9.57 -7.80 -16.58
N TYR A 71 -8.25 -7.65 -16.69
CA TYR A 71 -7.40 -8.64 -17.37
C TYR A 71 -7.47 -10.05 -16.76
N GLY A 72 -7.74 -10.17 -15.46
CA GLY A 72 -7.79 -11.48 -14.81
C GLY A 72 -9.18 -12.07 -14.63
N GLU A 73 -10.26 -11.34 -14.92
CA GLU A 73 -11.63 -11.77 -14.63
C GLU A 73 -12.02 -13.08 -15.34
N GLY A 74 -11.54 -13.27 -16.57
CA GLY A 74 -11.75 -14.50 -17.36
C GLY A 74 -11.07 -15.74 -16.75
N PHE A 75 -10.11 -15.53 -15.87
CA PHE A 75 -9.37 -16.58 -15.16
C PHE A 75 -9.72 -16.63 -13.67
N GLY A 76 -10.91 -16.12 -13.29
CA GLY A 76 -11.34 -16.02 -11.89
C GLY A 76 -10.41 -15.19 -11.01
N PHE A 77 -9.72 -14.21 -11.61
CA PHE A 77 -8.73 -13.33 -11.01
C PHE A 77 -7.48 -14.02 -10.44
N TRP A 78 -7.30 -15.33 -10.66
CA TRP A 78 -6.11 -16.06 -10.19
C TRP A 78 -4.81 -15.55 -10.83
N ILE A 79 -4.87 -15.08 -12.09
CA ILE A 79 -3.72 -14.44 -12.75
C ILE A 79 -3.29 -13.16 -12.01
N ASN A 80 -4.24 -12.38 -11.46
CA ASN A 80 -3.88 -11.21 -10.67
C ASN A 80 -3.04 -11.63 -9.47
N LEU A 81 -3.51 -12.60 -8.69
CA LEU A 81 -2.81 -13.11 -7.50
C LEU A 81 -1.45 -13.72 -7.85
N ALA A 82 -1.34 -14.41 -8.98
CA ALA A 82 -0.06 -14.91 -9.49
C ALA A 82 0.91 -13.75 -9.77
N VAL A 83 0.46 -12.68 -10.42
CA VAL A 83 1.30 -11.49 -10.66
C VAL A 83 1.72 -10.82 -9.35
N GLN A 84 0.81 -10.70 -8.36
CA GLN A 84 1.11 -10.09 -7.05
C GLN A 84 2.18 -10.90 -6.29
N SER A 85 2.01 -12.22 -6.22
CA SER A 85 2.92 -13.10 -5.49
C SER A 85 4.27 -13.25 -6.18
N LEU A 86 4.31 -13.34 -7.52
CA LEU A 86 5.56 -13.35 -8.28
C LEU A 86 6.31 -12.02 -8.18
N ALA A 87 5.62 -10.88 -8.25
CA ALA A 87 6.23 -9.58 -8.04
C ALA A 87 6.79 -9.43 -6.61
N THR A 88 6.06 -9.93 -5.61
CA THR A 88 6.53 -9.99 -4.22
C THR A 88 7.80 -10.82 -4.10
N LEU A 89 7.79 -12.04 -4.62
CA LEU A 89 8.95 -12.93 -4.61
C LEU A 89 10.16 -12.28 -5.28
N TRP A 90 9.96 -11.72 -6.48
CA TRP A 90 11.00 -11.07 -7.27
C TRP A 90 11.62 -9.89 -6.52
N LEU A 91 10.81 -8.98 -5.95
CA LEU A 91 11.31 -7.80 -5.25
C LEU A 91 12.02 -8.15 -3.94
N LEU A 92 11.55 -9.15 -3.19
CA LEU A 92 12.25 -9.66 -2.00
C LEU A 92 13.61 -10.23 -2.37
N GLN A 93 13.65 -11.11 -3.38
CA GLN A 93 14.88 -11.73 -3.87
C GLN A 93 15.87 -10.68 -4.39
N LEU A 94 15.38 -9.75 -5.22
CA LEU A 94 16.19 -8.69 -5.81
C LEU A 94 16.76 -7.76 -4.75
N THR A 95 15.98 -7.45 -3.71
CA THR A 95 16.46 -6.64 -2.58
C THR A 95 17.58 -7.34 -1.82
N LEU A 96 17.42 -8.61 -1.45
CA LEU A 96 18.48 -9.37 -0.80
C LEU A 96 19.73 -9.49 -1.69
N ARG A 97 19.55 -9.64 -3.01
CA ARG A 97 20.66 -9.68 -3.98
C ARG A 97 21.42 -8.36 -4.04
N VAL A 98 20.70 -7.24 -4.14
CA VAL A 98 21.34 -5.90 -4.15
C VAL A 98 22.08 -5.66 -2.84
N LEU A 99 21.53 -6.06 -1.70
CA LEU A 99 22.19 -5.93 -0.39
C LEU A 99 23.37 -6.90 -0.18
N GLY A 100 23.68 -7.78 -1.14
CA GLY A 100 24.74 -8.79 -0.99
C GLY A 100 24.40 -9.90 0.01
N LEU A 101 23.12 -10.05 0.35
CA LEU A 101 22.62 -10.99 1.35
C LEU A 101 21.89 -12.18 0.73
N MET A 102 21.95 -12.37 -0.59
CA MET A 102 21.24 -13.47 -1.24
C MET A 102 21.88 -14.82 -0.93
N GLN A 103 21.14 -15.66 -0.21
CA GLN A 103 21.40 -17.07 0.02
C GLN A 103 20.06 -17.80 0.02
N THR A 104 19.95 -18.96 -0.63
CA THR A 104 18.66 -19.67 -0.79
C THR A 104 17.99 -19.96 0.55
N SER A 105 18.72 -20.48 1.54
CA SER A 105 18.19 -20.77 2.88
C SER A 105 17.70 -19.52 3.60
N ARG A 106 18.48 -18.44 3.56
CA ARG A 106 18.12 -17.14 4.14
C ARG A 106 16.87 -16.57 3.48
N PHE A 107 16.82 -16.58 2.15
CA PHE A 107 15.67 -16.10 1.39
C PHE A 107 14.40 -16.87 1.75
N VAL A 108 14.46 -18.22 1.73
CA VAL A 108 13.32 -19.07 2.11
C VAL A 108 12.90 -18.81 3.55
N ALA A 109 13.84 -18.73 4.50
CA ALA A 109 13.52 -18.46 5.90
C ALA A 109 12.84 -17.10 6.10
N ILE A 110 13.38 -16.03 5.48
CA ILE A 110 12.78 -14.69 5.55
C ILE A 110 11.37 -14.72 4.92
N SER A 111 11.20 -15.33 3.75
CA SER A 111 9.90 -15.41 3.10
C SER A 111 8.87 -16.18 3.92
N LEU A 112 9.24 -17.33 4.51
CA LEU A 112 8.35 -18.11 5.37
C LEU A 112 7.98 -17.34 6.64
N LEU A 113 8.93 -16.67 7.27
CA LEU A 113 8.66 -15.82 8.43
C LEU A 113 7.72 -14.67 8.07
N LEU A 114 7.90 -14.01 6.92
CA LEU A 114 6.97 -12.98 6.44
C LEU A 114 5.56 -13.54 6.20
N ILE A 115 5.45 -14.72 5.59
CA ILE A 115 4.17 -15.38 5.31
C ILE A 115 3.43 -15.68 6.61
N VAL A 116 4.12 -16.18 7.64
CA VAL A 116 3.46 -16.61 8.89
C VAL A 116 3.21 -15.47 9.87
N SER A 117 4.04 -14.42 9.85
CA SER A 117 4.04 -13.38 10.90
C SER A 117 3.49 -12.02 10.48
N THR A 118 3.08 -11.84 9.23
CA THR A 118 2.64 -10.53 8.72
C THR A 118 1.39 -10.61 7.85
N ALA A 119 0.82 -9.45 7.54
CA ALA A 119 -0.30 -9.33 6.60
C ALA A 119 0.03 -9.73 5.15
N LEU A 120 1.30 -9.97 4.80
CA LEU A 120 1.76 -10.18 3.43
C LEU A 120 0.92 -11.19 2.61
N PRO A 121 0.62 -12.42 3.09
CA PRO A 121 -0.14 -13.35 2.27
C PRO A 121 -1.61 -12.96 2.11
N TRP A 122 -2.17 -12.23 3.07
CA TRP A 122 -3.54 -11.70 2.99
C TRP A 122 -3.62 -10.58 1.95
N LEU A 123 -2.62 -9.70 1.94
CA LEU A 123 -2.49 -8.64 0.94
C LEU A 123 -2.29 -9.20 -0.47
N ALA A 124 -1.41 -10.20 -0.64
CA ALA A 124 -1.15 -10.85 -1.93
C ALA A 124 -2.30 -11.73 -2.43
N SER A 125 -3.24 -12.08 -1.54
CA SER A 125 -4.45 -12.85 -1.86
C SER A 125 -5.64 -11.96 -2.21
N MET A 126 -5.51 -10.63 -2.13
CA MET A 126 -6.62 -9.70 -2.18
C MET A 126 -6.65 -8.90 -3.49
N LEU A 127 -7.85 -8.74 -4.05
CA LEU A 127 -8.08 -7.91 -5.25
C LEU A 127 -8.18 -6.43 -4.86
N LEU A 128 -7.05 -5.90 -4.40
CA LEU A 128 -6.93 -4.54 -3.90
C LEU A 128 -5.54 -3.97 -4.16
N THR A 129 -5.42 -2.65 -4.07
CA THR A 129 -4.19 -1.91 -4.42
C THR A 129 -3.05 -2.06 -3.40
N ASP A 130 -3.34 -2.64 -2.24
CA ASP A 130 -2.55 -2.47 -1.03
C ASP A 130 -1.19 -3.17 -1.08
N ILE A 131 -1.09 -4.35 -1.70
CA ILE A 131 0.18 -5.06 -1.84
C ILE A 131 1.22 -4.21 -2.60
N PHE A 132 0.77 -3.40 -3.57
CA PHE A 132 1.64 -2.53 -4.35
C PHE A 132 2.23 -1.39 -3.53
N ALA A 133 1.62 -0.98 -2.41
CA ALA A 133 2.15 0.08 -1.55
C ALA A 133 3.52 -0.30 -0.98
N GLY A 134 3.60 -1.44 -0.25
CA GLY A 134 4.85 -1.96 0.29
C GLY A 134 5.88 -2.29 -0.79
N LEU A 135 5.44 -2.94 -1.87
CA LEU A 135 6.33 -3.35 -2.97
C LEU A 135 6.91 -2.16 -3.74
N SER A 136 6.15 -1.07 -3.91
CA SER A 136 6.62 0.13 -4.61
C SER A 136 7.80 0.78 -3.90
N ILE A 137 7.87 0.70 -2.57
CA ILE A 137 8.97 1.25 -1.78
C ILE A 137 10.26 0.45 -2.00
N LEU A 138 10.15 -0.88 -2.01
CA LEU A 138 11.27 -1.75 -2.35
C LEU A 138 11.73 -1.47 -3.79
N SER A 139 10.79 -1.37 -4.72
CA SER A 139 11.08 -1.09 -6.13
C SER A 139 11.75 0.28 -6.32
N LEU A 140 11.26 1.33 -5.65
CA LEU A 140 11.86 2.67 -5.68
C LEU A 140 13.28 2.65 -5.09
N PHE A 141 13.48 2.00 -3.96
CA PHE A 141 14.81 1.83 -3.36
C PHE A 141 15.78 1.13 -4.32
N LEU A 142 15.33 0.08 -5.02
CA LEU A 142 16.14 -0.65 -5.99
C LEU A 142 16.48 0.19 -7.22
N LEU A 143 15.57 1.03 -7.70
CA LEU A 143 15.85 1.99 -8.79
C LEU A 143 16.92 3.00 -8.38
N VAL A 144 16.86 3.51 -7.16
CA VAL A 144 17.80 4.54 -6.69
C VAL A 144 19.16 3.94 -6.35
N VAL A 145 19.21 2.90 -5.51
CA VAL A 145 20.45 2.38 -4.91
C VAL A 145 20.99 1.14 -5.65
N GLY A 146 20.12 0.37 -6.30
CA GLY A 146 20.45 -0.88 -6.96
C GLY A 146 21.00 -0.74 -8.38
N GLY A 147 21.12 0.47 -8.93
CA GLY A 147 21.48 0.72 -10.34
C GLY A 147 22.70 -0.05 -10.87
N PRO A 148 23.86 -0.07 -10.19
CA PRO A 148 25.03 -0.83 -10.65
C PRO A 148 24.89 -2.36 -10.56
N ARG A 149 23.92 -2.84 -9.76
CA ARG A 149 23.71 -4.26 -9.40
C ARG A 149 22.47 -4.88 -10.07
N THR A 150 21.87 -4.13 -11.00
CA THR A 150 20.65 -4.50 -11.72
C THR A 150 20.88 -4.45 -13.23
N SER A 151 20.33 -5.43 -13.93
CA SER A 151 20.31 -5.49 -15.39
C SER A 151 19.36 -4.42 -15.97
N MET A 152 19.47 -4.15 -17.28
CA MET A 152 18.57 -3.20 -17.95
C MET A 152 17.12 -3.65 -17.92
N LEU A 153 16.85 -4.95 -18.08
CA LEU A 153 15.50 -5.49 -17.97
C LEU A 153 14.92 -5.26 -16.57
N GLU A 154 15.71 -5.53 -15.52
CA GLU A 154 15.27 -5.27 -14.14
C GLU A 154 14.98 -3.78 -13.91
N LYS A 155 15.81 -2.87 -14.42
CA LYS A 155 15.56 -1.43 -14.31
C LYS A 155 14.26 -1.00 -15.00
N ILE A 156 14.01 -1.50 -16.22
CA ILE A 156 12.77 -1.21 -16.95
C ILE A 156 11.57 -1.79 -16.19
N SER A 157 11.65 -3.04 -15.74
CA SER A 157 10.59 -3.68 -14.96
C SER A 157 10.30 -2.95 -13.65
N LEU A 158 11.33 -2.52 -12.91
CA LEU A 158 11.19 -1.73 -11.70
C LEU A 158 10.55 -0.37 -11.99
N PHE A 159 10.94 0.29 -13.08
CA PHE A 159 10.37 1.57 -13.50
C PHE A 159 8.87 1.43 -13.80
N VAL A 160 8.51 0.47 -14.65
CA VAL A 160 7.11 0.19 -15.02
C VAL A 160 6.29 -0.21 -13.79
N PHE A 161 6.84 -1.09 -12.94
CA PHE A 161 6.18 -1.52 -11.71
C PHE A 161 5.91 -0.35 -10.75
N THR A 162 6.91 0.51 -10.54
CA THR A 162 6.77 1.68 -9.63
C THR A 162 5.77 2.68 -10.18
N ALA A 163 5.81 2.96 -11.50
CA ALA A 163 4.83 3.84 -12.15
C ALA A 163 3.41 3.27 -12.08
N PHE A 164 3.24 1.97 -12.31
CA PHE A 164 1.96 1.28 -12.14
C PHE A 164 1.47 1.39 -10.69
N ALA A 165 2.28 1.05 -9.70
CA ALA A 165 1.92 1.13 -8.28
C ALA A 165 1.54 2.56 -7.84
N ALA A 166 2.22 3.57 -8.39
CA ALA A 166 1.87 4.97 -8.19
C ALA A 166 0.49 5.32 -8.80
N ALA A 167 0.18 4.76 -9.97
CA ALA A 167 -1.09 4.99 -10.66
C ALA A 167 -2.29 4.25 -10.03
N THR A 168 -2.06 3.18 -9.26
CA THR A 168 -3.17 2.40 -8.66
C THR A 168 -3.80 3.07 -7.43
N HIS A 169 -3.07 3.89 -6.68
CA HIS A 169 -3.60 4.53 -5.46
C HIS A 169 -2.90 5.86 -5.14
N SER A 170 -3.68 6.94 -4.98
CA SER A 170 -3.11 8.30 -4.79
C SER A 170 -2.27 8.44 -3.51
N ALA A 171 -2.59 7.73 -2.43
CA ALA A 171 -1.71 7.72 -1.25
C ALA A 171 -0.34 7.07 -1.54
N THR A 172 -0.28 6.01 -2.36
CA THR A 172 0.98 5.39 -2.78
C THR A 172 1.80 6.38 -3.61
N LEU A 173 1.17 7.07 -4.57
CA LEU A 173 1.81 8.15 -5.31
C LEU A 173 2.38 9.23 -4.38
N GLY A 174 1.59 9.69 -3.40
CA GLY A 174 2.02 10.71 -2.44
C GLY A 174 3.20 10.27 -1.59
N VAL A 175 3.24 9.02 -1.13
CA VAL A 175 4.38 8.45 -0.40
C VAL A 175 5.62 8.39 -1.29
N LEU A 176 5.50 7.89 -2.52
CA LEU A 176 6.62 7.81 -3.46
C LEU A 176 7.16 9.20 -3.84
N LEU A 177 6.28 10.18 -4.03
CA LEU A 177 6.64 11.58 -4.24
C LEU A 177 7.40 12.14 -3.02
N GLY A 178 6.89 11.91 -1.81
CA GLY A 178 7.55 12.32 -0.57
C GLY A 178 8.94 11.70 -0.41
N LEU A 179 9.10 10.42 -0.75
CA LEU A 179 10.41 9.75 -0.75
C LEU A 179 11.37 10.32 -1.79
N CYS A 180 10.89 10.64 -3.00
CA CYS A 180 11.71 11.29 -4.02
C CYS A 180 12.16 12.68 -3.55
N ALA A 181 11.24 13.49 -3.00
CA ALA A 181 11.57 14.80 -2.46
C ALA A 181 12.58 14.70 -1.32
N ALA A 182 12.36 13.80 -0.36
CA ALA A 182 13.31 13.54 0.71
C ALA A 182 14.68 13.12 0.16
N GLY A 183 14.71 12.21 -0.83
CA GLY A 183 15.92 11.77 -1.51
C GLY A 183 16.72 12.92 -2.13
N TRP A 184 16.04 13.84 -2.83
CA TRP A 184 16.66 15.06 -3.38
C TRP A 184 17.18 16.00 -2.30
N MET A 185 16.43 16.19 -1.21
CA MET A 185 16.82 17.04 -0.08
C MET A 185 18.04 16.50 0.67
N VAL A 186 18.15 15.18 0.85
CA VAL A 186 19.27 14.57 1.59
C VAL A 186 20.48 14.23 0.71
N ARG A 187 20.33 14.25 -0.61
CA ARG A 187 21.41 13.96 -1.56
C ARG A 187 22.71 14.74 -1.30
N PRO A 188 22.70 16.06 -1.01
CA PRO A 188 23.92 16.82 -0.72
C PRO A 188 24.73 16.23 0.45
N PHE A 189 24.05 15.59 1.41
CA PHE A 189 24.69 14.99 2.59
C PHE A 189 25.10 13.53 2.37
N LEU A 190 24.39 12.79 1.52
CA LEU A 190 24.64 11.36 1.27
C LEU A 190 25.50 11.09 0.02
N GLY A 191 25.74 12.11 -0.81
CA GLY A 191 26.68 12.08 -1.93
C GLY A 191 26.39 10.93 -2.92
N GLY A 192 27.44 10.19 -3.28
CA GLY A 192 27.38 9.10 -4.27
C GLY A 192 26.52 7.90 -3.89
N ARG A 193 26.03 7.80 -2.63
CA ARG A 193 25.09 6.74 -2.23
C ARG A 193 23.69 6.93 -2.82
N LEU A 194 23.34 8.17 -3.19
CA LEU A 194 22.12 8.50 -3.90
C LEU A 194 22.49 9.00 -5.30
N PRO A 195 22.68 8.10 -6.28
CA PRO A 195 23.11 8.49 -7.61
C PRO A 195 22.04 9.36 -8.27
N LEU A 196 22.49 10.41 -8.96
CA LEU A 196 21.62 11.38 -9.63
C LEU A 196 20.68 10.70 -10.63
N ALA A 197 21.21 9.78 -11.44
CA ALA A 197 20.43 9.03 -12.41
C ALA A 197 19.34 8.17 -11.74
N GLY A 198 19.63 7.57 -10.58
CA GLY A 198 18.66 6.78 -9.82
C GLY A 198 17.52 7.64 -9.27
N LEU A 199 17.83 8.79 -8.68
CA LEU A 199 16.81 9.74 -8.20
C LEU A 199 15.98 10.35 -9.33
N ALA A 200 16.62 10.66 -10.47
CA ALA A 200 15.92 11.14 -11.65
C ALA A 200 14.97 10.06 -12.20
N GLN A 201 15.43 8.81 -12.34
CA GLN A 201 14.59 7.68 -12.76
C GLN A 201 13.42 7.45 -11.80
N ALA A 202 13.68 7.45 -10.49
CA ALA A 202 12.65 7.35 -9.47
C ALA A 202 11.60 8.48 -9.60
N SER A 203 12.04 9.73 -9.76
CA SER A 203 11.14 10.88 -9.94
C SER A 203 10.32 10.76 -11.22
N MET A 204 10.92 10.25 -12.30
CA MET A 204 10.23 9.99 -13.56
C MET A 204 9.14 8.91 -13.44
N THR A 205 9.25 7.96 -12.51
CA THR A 205 8.16 7.00 -12.26
C THR A 205 6.90 7.67 -11.72
N ILE A 206 7.05 8.77 -10.96
CA ILE A 206 5.92 9.56 -10.44
C ILE A 206 5.18 10.24 -11.58
N VAL A 207 5.93 10.87 -12.49
CA VAL A 207 5.39 11.51 -13.69
C VAL A 207 4.72 10.46 -14.58
N ALA A 208 5.40 9.33 -14.84
CA ALA A 208 4.86 8.25 -15.66
C ALA A 208 3.59 7.63 -15.04
N GLY A 209 3.54 7.44 -13.72
CA GLY A 209 2.36 6.95 -13.02
C GLY A 209 1.18 7.93 -13.07
N ALA A 210 1.43 9.22 -12.87
CA ALA A 210 0.41 10.26 -13.01
C ALA A 210 -0.14 10.32 -14.45
N LEU A 211 0.73 10.28 -15.45
CA LEU A 211 0.33 10.23 -16.86
C LEU A 211 -0.45 8.96 -17.19
N MET A 212 -0.04 7.80 -16.65
CA MET A 212 -0.73 6.53 -16.82
C MET A 212 -2.16 6.61 -16.26
N LEU A 213 -2.33 7.16 -15.06
CA LEU A 213 -3.64 7.34 -14.44
C LEU A 213 -4.55 8.28 -15.25
N VAL A 214 -4.04 9.46 -15.60
CA VAL A 214 -4.81 10.46 -16.36
C VAL A 214 -5.17 9.92 -17.76
N SER A 215 -4.26 9.20 -18.41
CA SER A 215 -4.51 8.57 -19.71
C SER A 215 -5.56 7.47 -19.61
N ALA A 216 -5.51 6.62 -18.57
CA ALA A 216 -6.53 5.60 -18.34
C ALA A 216 -7.90 6.20 -17.99
N ASN A 217 -7.92 7.29 -17.22
CA ASN A 217 -9.15 8.04 -16.94
C ASN A 217 -9.76 8.60 -18.23
N HIS A 218 -8.95 9.19 -19.12
CA HIS A 218 -9.45 9.65 -20.40
C HIS A 218 -9.94 8.50 -21.28
N ALA A 219 -9.19 7.41 -21.37
CA ALA A 219 -9.55 6.26 -22.19
C ALA A 219 -10.88 5.60 -21.75
N LEU A 220 -11.15 5.52 -20.45
CA LEU A 220 -12.34 4.86 -19.92
C LEU A 220 -13.53 5.80 -19.66
N SER A 221 -13.31 7.11 -19.50
CA SER A 221 -14.39 8.06 -19.16
C SER A 221 -14.51 9.27 -20.06
N GLY A 222 -13.61 9.44 -21.03
CA GLY A 222 -13.48 10.62 -21.87
C GLY A 222 -12.88 11.84 -21.16
N LYS A 223 -12.63 11.79 -19.84
CA LYS A 223 -12.20 12.96 -19.05
C LYS A 223 -10.70 12.97 -18.78
N TRP A 224 -10.04 14.08 -19.15
CA TRP A 224 -8.67 14.42 -18.73
C TRP A 224 -8.67 14.96 -17.30
N ALA A 225 -8.94 14.09 -16.33
CA ALA A 225 -9.08 14.48 -14.93
C ALA A 225 -8.33 13.53 -13.99
N TRP A 226 -7.92 14.05 -12.84
CA TRP A 226 -7.54 13.21 -11.71
C TRP A 226 -8.75 12.45 -11.18
N THR A 227 -8.53 11.34 -10.49
CA THR A 227 -9.61 10.62 -9.81
C THR A 227 -10.33 11.59 -8.84
N PRO A 228 -11.66 11.74 -8.94
CA PRO A 228 -12.40 12.75 -8.17
C PRO A 228 -12.46 12.42 -6.67
N GLY A 229 -13.06 13.32 -5.89
CA GLY A 229 -13.43 13.06 -4.49
C GLY A 229 -12.40 13.43 -3.42
N GLY A 230 -11.20 13.89 -3.80
CA GLY A 230 -10.14 14.24 -2.83
C GLY A 230 -10.59 15.21 -1.73
N TYR A 231 -11.32 16.27 -2.10
CA TYR A 231 -11.87 17.23 -1.13
C TYR A 231 -12.97 16.65 -0.26
N GLY A 232 -13.80 15.75 -0.77
CA GLY A 232 -14.88 15.14 0.03
C GLY A 232 -14.33 14.24 1.14
N VAL A 233 -13.26 13.49 0.88
CA VAL A 233 -12.61 12.67 1.91
C VAL A 233 -11.93 13.56 2.97
N ALA A 234 -11.15 14.57 2.53
CA ALA A 234 -10.51 15.53 3.43
C ALA A 234 -11.53 16.32 4.27
N PHE A 235 -12.67 16.71 3.67
CA PHE A 235 -13.79 17.34 4.36
C PHE A 235 -14.34 16.43 5.46
N GLY A 236 -14.62 15.16 5.15
CA GLY A 236 -15.09 14.19 6.13
C GLY A 236 -14.12 14.06 7.32
N ARG A 237 -12.81 14.06 7.06
CA ARG A 237 -11.80 14.03 8.11
C ARG A 237 -11.82 15.29 8.99
N MET A 238 -11.86 16.48 8.38
CA MET A 238 -11.97 17.75 9.10
C MET A 238 -13.28 17.86 9.89
N MET A 239 -14.36 17.25 9.38
CA MET A 239 -15.63 17.17 10.07
C MET A 239 -15.54 16.33 11.34
N GLN A 240 -14.92 15.14 11.24
CA GLN A 240 -14.67 14.27 12.39
C GLN A 240 -13.78 14.94 13.46
N ASP A 241 -12.89 15.85 13.07
CA ASP A 241 -12.08 16.64 14.02
C ASP A 241 -12.83 17.83 14.64
N GLY A 242 -14.10 18.06 14.26
CA GLY A 242 -14.92 19.17 14.74
C GLY A 242 -14.64 20.51 14.04
N ILE A 243 -13.67 20.55 13.13
CA ILE A 243 -13.24 21.78 12.44
C ILE A 243 -14.36 22.29 11.53
N VAL A 244 -15.02 21.40 10.79
CA VAL A 244 -16.16 21.79 9.94
C VAL A 244 -17.32 22.33 10.77
N ALA A 245 -17.62 21.72 11.92
CA ALA A 245 -18.68 22.20 12.80
C ALA A 245 -18.37 23.63 13.29
N ARG A 246 -17.11 23.88 13.68
CA ARG A 246 -16.64 25.22 14.04
C ARG A 246 -16.75 26.19 12.86
N PHE A 247 -16.27 25.79 11.68
CA PHE A 247 -16.29 26.59 10.47
C PHE A 247 -17.72 27.02 10.11
N LEU A 248 -18.67 26.09 10.10
CA LEU A 248 -20.08 26.38 9.79
C LEU A 248 -20.68 27.33 10.84
N ASN A 249 -20.36 27.19 12.12
CA ASN A 249 -20.85 28.11 13.15
C ASN A 249 -20.32 29.55 12.96
N ASP A 250 -19.08 29.70 12.50
CA ASP A 250 -18.43 31.01 12.32
C ASP A 250 -18.83 31.70 10.99
N HIS A 251 -19.23 30.93 9.96
CA HIS A 251 -19.51 31.44 8.61
C HIS A 251 -21.01 31.45 8.23
N CYS A 252 -21.83 30.51 8.70
CA CYS A 252 -23.25 30.44 8.34
C CYS A 252 -24.12 31.68 8.70
N PRO A 253 -23.73 32.57 9.63
CA PRO A 253 -24.43 33.85 9.79
C PRO A 253 -24.28 34.81 8.60
N ARG A 254 -23.22 34.65 7.79
CA ARG A 254 -22.87 35.53 6.66
C ARG A 254 -22.91 34.81 5.31
N GLU A 255 -22.72 33.50 5.32
CA GLU A 255 -22.63 32.66 4.13
C GLU A 255 -23.75 31.62 4.13
N HIS A 256 -24.18 31.21 2.93
CA HIS A 256 -25.37 30.35 2.74
C HIS A 256 -25.00 28.99 2.16
N PHE A 257 -24.08 28.28 2.83
CA PHE A 257 -23.75 26.90 2.48
C PHE A 257 -24.96 25.97 2.61
N LYS A 258 -25.08 24.98 1.72
CA LYS A 258 -26.11 23.92 1.78
C LYS A 258 -26.04 23.15 3.10
N LEU A 259 -24.87 23.08 3.73
CA LEU A 259 -24.65 22.46 5.03
C LEU A 259 -25.09 23.30 6.23
N CYS A 260 -25.34 24.61 6.07
CA CYS A 260 -25.70 25.50 7.19
C CYS A 260 -26.95 25.06 8.00
N PRO A 261 -28.03 24.55 7.37
CA PRO A 261 -29.17 24.00 8.10
C PRO A 261 -28.82 22.76 8.94
N TYR A 262 -27.76 22.04 8.56
CA TYR A 262 -27.35 20.77 9.16
C TYR A 262 -26.14 20.87 10.09
N ARG A 263 -25.64 22.09 10.38
CA ARG A 263 -24.42 22.32 11.16
C ARG A 263 -24.38 21.64 12.55
N ASN A 264 -25.55 21.39 13.14
CA ASN A 264 -25.72 20.72 14.44
C ASN A 264 -26.11 19.22 14.32
N GLN A 265 -26.12 18.68 13.10
CA GLN A 265 -26.53 17.30 12.82
C GLN A 265 -25.39 16.50 12.16
N LEU A 266 -24.19 17.07 12.08
CA LEU A 266 -23.01 16.42 11.50
C LEU A 266 -22.70 15.09 12.24
N PRO A 267 -22.49 13.97 11.53
CA PRO A 267 -22.12 12.70 12.15
C PRO A 267 -20.78 12.76 12.88
N ALA A 268 -20.53 11.77 13.74
CA ALA A 268 -19.31 11.75 14.54
C ALA A 268 -18.07 11.39 13.71
N THR A 269 -18.23 10.60 12.64
CA THR A 269 -17.12 10.09 11.84
C THR A 269 -17.25 10.42 10.35
N ALA A 270 -16.10 10.47 9.68
CA ALA A 270 -16.02 10.64 8.23
C ALA A 270 -16.77 9.52 7.49
N ASP A 271 -16.67 8.28 7.99
CA ASP A 271 -17.33 7.12 7.39
C ASP A 271 -18.86 7.20 7.52
N GLU A 272 -19.39 7.61 8.67
CA GLU A 272 -20.82 7.84 8.84
C GLU A 272 -21.34 8.93 7.91
N PHE A 273 -20.54 9.99 7.69
CA PHE A 273 -20.89 11.06 6.77
C PHE A 273 -20.88 10.61 5.31
N LEU A 274 -19.78 10.00 4.84
CA LEU A 274 -19.58 9.67 3.43
C LEU A 274 -20.32 8.40 3.00
N TRP A 275 -20.35 7.38 3.86
CA TRP A 275 -20.79 6.03 3.51
C TRP A 275 -22.04 5.58 4.28
N GLY A 276 -22.36 6.27 5.38
CA GLY A 276 -23.55 6.03 6.18
C GLY A 276 -24.82 6.73 5.68
N LYS A 277 -25.84 6.73 6.54
CA LYS A 277 -27.10 7.46 6.34
C LYS A 277 -26.98 8.85 6.96
N SER A 278 -26.52 9.83 6.18
CA SER A 278 -26.35 11.22 6.61
C SER A 278 -27.03 12.21 5.65
N MET A 279 -27.04 13.50 6.00
CA MET A 279 -27.49 14.59 5.12
C MET A 279 -26.71 14.65 3.80
N PHE A 280 -25.50 14.05 3.74
CA PHE A 280 -24.73 13.92 2.51
C PHE A 280 -25.56 13.28 1.39
N ASN A 281 -26.41 12.31 1.72
CA ASN A 281 -27.29 11.63 0.76
C ASN A 281 -28.38 12.54 0.21
N THR A 282 -28.97 13.39 1.06
CA THR A 282 -30.04 14.30 0.66
C THR A 282 -29.51 15.51 -0.11
N LEU A 283 -28.23 15.84 0.07
CA LEU A 283 -27.56 16.98 -0.57
C LEU A 283 -26.85 16.61 -1.88
N GLY A 284 -27.14 15.44 -2.47
CA GLY A 284 -26.58 15.01 -3.76
C GLY A 284 -25.17 14.40 -3.67
N ARG A 285 -24.73 13.99 -2.48
CA ARG A 285 -23.43 13.36 -2.21
C ARG A 285 -22.27 14.18 -2.82
N PHE A 286 -21.31 13.51 -3.45
CA PHE A 286 -20.16 14.17 -4.06
C PHE A 286 -20.58 15.14 -5.17
N GLU A 287 -21.55 14.80 -6.02
CA GLU A 287 -21.98 15.67 -7.12
C GLU A 287 -22.61 16.98 -6.62
N GLY A 288 -23.41 16.91 -5.55
CA GLY A 288 -24.10 18.09 -5.02
C GLY A 288 -23.28 18.95 -4.04
N LEU A 289 -22.22 18.42 -3.44
CA LEU A 289 -21.44 19.09 -2.39
C LEU A 289 -19.95 19.27 -2.68
N ASN A 290 -19.39 18.74 -3.78
CA ASN A 290 -17.93 18.77 -3.99
C ASN A 290 -17.31 20.16 -3.88
N ASP A 291 -17.90 21.17 -4.53
CA ASP A 291 -17.35 22.53 -4.57
C ASP A 291 -17.49 23.24 -3.22
N GLU A 292 -18.61 23.02 -2.54
CA GLU A 292 -18.85 23.53 -1.19
C GLU A 292 -17.89 22.89 -0.18
N MET A 293 -17.73 21.57 -0.21
CA MET A 293 -16.74 20.87 0.63
C MET A 293 -15.32 21.34 0.34
N GLY A 294 -14.95 21.56 -0.92
CA GLY A 294 -13.65 22.10 -1.31
C GLY A 294 -13.41 23.50 -0.74
N THR A 295 -14.42 24.37 -0.81
CA THR A 295 -14.37 25.71 -0.24
C THR A 295 -14.17 25.67 1.28
N ILE A 296 -14.99 24.87 1.97
CA ILE A 296 -14.91 24.70 3.43
C ILE A 296 -13.54 24.15 3.84
N VAL A 297 -13.01 23.16 3.12
CA VAL A 297 -11.68 22.58 3.38
C VAL A 297 -10.59 23.65 3.26
N VAL A 298 -10.55 24.38 2.15
CA VAL A 298 -9.52 25.39 1.90
C VAL A 298 -9.59 26.54 2.91
N GLN A 299 -10.79 27.04 3.20
CA GLN A 299 -10.96 28.12 4.18
C GLN A 299 -10.68 27.64 5.61
N SER A 300 -11.09 26.41 5.98
CA SER A 300 -10.77 25.84 7.28
C SER A 300 -9.27 25.67 7.51
N LEU A 301 -8.48 25.38 6.46
CA LEU A 301 -7.02 25.35 6.55
C LEU A 301 -6.43 26.74 6.84
N ARG A 302 -7.03 27.79 6.29
CA ARG A 302 -6.61 29.17 6.51
C ARG A 302 -7.00 29.68 7.90
N ASP A 303 -8.21 29.36 8.35
CA ASP A 303 -8.78 29.91 9.58
C ASP A 303 -8.32 29.17 10.83
N TYR A 304 -8.06 27.86 10.73
CA TYR A 304 -7.71 26.99 11.86
C TYR A 304 -6.39 26.22 11.69
N PRO A 305 -5.28 26.83 11.26
CA PRO A 305 -4.06 26.10 10.88
C PRO A 305 -3.44 25.32 12.04
N ALA A 306 -3.44 25.87 13.26
CA ALA A 306 -2.89 25.20 14.44
C ALA A 306 -3.72 23.98 14.86
N TRP A 307 -5.06 24.07 14.77
CA TRP A 307 -5.94 22.93 15.05
C TRP A 307 -5.73 21.84 14.01
N GLN A 308 -5.67 22.19 12.72
CA GLN A 308 -5.37 21.25 11.64
C GLN A 308 -4.04 20.52 11.86
N ALA A 309 -2.98 21.25 12.23
CA ALA A 309 -1.68 20.65 12.53
C ALA A 309 -1.76 19.68 13.73
N GLY A 310 -2.43 20.07 14.82
CA GLY A 310 -2.62 19.21 15.99
C GLY A 310 -3.45 17.96 15.68
N ALA A 311 -4.52 18.11 14.90
CA ALA A 311 -5.38 17.02 14.46
C ALA A 311 -4.63 16.05 13.52
N ALA A 312 -3.81 16.57 12.60
CA ALA A 312 -2.97 15.78 11.71
C ALA A 312 -1.93 14.96 12.47
N LEU A 313 -1.23 15.55 13.44
CA LEU A 313 -0.25 14.84 14.28
C LEU A 313 -0.90 13.75 15.13
N LYS A 314 -2.07 14.03 15.73
CA LYS A 314 -2.84 13.04 16.47
C LYS A 314 -3.26 11.88 15.58
N ALA A 315 -3.80 12.17 14.39
CA ALA A 315 -4.23 11.15 13.43
C ALA A 315 -3.06 10.29 12.94
N MET A 316 -1.92 10.91 12.63
CA MET A 316 -0.69 10.20 12.26
C MET A 316 -0.23 9.27 13.37
N GLY A 317 -0.21 9.73 14.62
CA GLY A 317 0.15 8.91 15.78
C GLY A 317 -0.81 7.71 15.98
N GLN A 318 -2.11 7.93 15.82
CA GLN A 318 -3.10 6.86 15.84
C GLN A 318 -2.87 5.86 14.71
N GLN A 319 -2.63 6.33 13.49
CA GLN A 319 -2.44 5.47 12.31
C GLN A 319 -1.20 4.57 12.43
N LEU A 320 -0.15 5.00 13.13
CA LEU A 320 1.02 4.14 13.41
C LEU A 320 0.69 2.94 14.32
N LEU A 321 -0.41 3.00 15.07
CA LEU A 321 -0.88 1.89 15.90
C LEU A 321 -1.92 1.02 15.19
N HIS A 322 -2.59 1.55 14.16
CA HIS A 322 -3.56 0.82 13.35
C HIS A 322 -2.83 0.04 12.25
N VAL A 323 -2.51 -1.22 12.57
CA VAL A 323 -1.72 -2.14 11.73
C VAL A 323 -2.34 -3.53 11.65
N ALA A 324 -3.59 -3.70 12.09
CA ALA A 324 -4.26 -4.99 12.09
C ALA A 324 -4.54 -5.50 10.68
N THR A 325 -4.47 -6.82 10.52
CA THR A 325 -4.75 -7.51 9.26
C THR A 325 -6.26 -7.70 9.10
N GLY A 326 -6.76 -7.52 7.87
CA GLY A 326 -8.09 -7.98 7.47
C GLY A 326 -9.21 -6.94 7.51
N GLU A 327 -8.91 -5.68 7.82
CA GLU A 327 -9.93 -4.62 7.80
C GLU A 327 -10.63 -4.54 6.42
N GLY A 328 -11.95 -4.60 6.45
CA GLY A 328 -12.83 -4.63 5.28
C GLY A 328 -12.84 -5.91 4.47
N THR A 329 -12.22 -6.99 4.97
CA THR A 329 -12.21 -8.32 4.34
C THR A 329 -13.22 -9.25 5.04
N ASP A 330 -14.48 -8.82 5.08
CA ASP A 330 -15.58 -9.54 5.71
C ASP A 330 -16.60 -10.07 4.68
N GLY A 331 -17.67 -10.71 5.15
CA GLY A 331 -18.75 -11.23 4.31
C GLY A 331 -19.71 -10.17 3.77
N TRP A 332 -19.61 -8.92 4.26
CA TRP A 332 -20.49 -7.81 3.91
C TRP A 332 -19.85 -6.87 2.88
N ILE A 333 -19.92 -7.29 1.62
CA ILE A 333 -19.39 -6.53 0.48
C ILE A 333 -20.47 -6.22 -0.57
N PRO A 334 -21.61 -5.60 -0.21
CA PRO A 334 -22.79 -5.49 -1.09
C PRO A 334 -22.49 -4.79 -2.42
N HIS A 335 -21.68 -3.72 -2.39
CA HIS A 335 -21.27 -3.02 -3.60
C HIS A 335 -20.41 -3.92 -4.50
N THR A 336 -19.35 -4.54 -3.97
CA THR A 336 -18.50 -5.48 -4.72
C THR A 336 -19.28 -6.66 -5.28
N ARG A 337 -20.17 -7.25 -4.47
CA ARG A 337 -21.06 -8.33 -4.89
C ARG A 337 -21.93 -7.90 -6.07
N GLY A 338 -22.59 -6.76 -5.97
CA GLY A 338 -23.45 -6.24 -7.03
C GLY A 338 -22.71 -5.97 -8.34
N ILE A 339 -21.48 -5.46 -8.27
CA ILE A 339 -20.63 -5.26 -9.46
C ILE A 339 -20.26 -6.60 -10.11
N ILE A 340 -19.82 -7.59 -9.33
CA ILE A 340 -19.47 -8.92 -9.86
C ILE A 340 -20.69 -9.60 -10.47
N GLU A 341 -21.83 -9.59 -9.79
CA GLU A 341 -23.07 -10.20 -10.29
C GLU A 341 -23.57 -9.54 -11.58
N ARG A 342 -23.38 -8.23 -11.74
CA ARG A 342 -23.80 -7.48 -12.93
C ARG A 342 -22.85 -7.63 -14.10
N TYR A 343 -21.54 -7.49 -13.88
CA TYR A 343 -20.56 -7.33 -14.95
C TYR A 343 -19.68 -8.56 -15.18
N VAL A 344 -19.53 -9.42 -14.17
CA VAL A 344 -18.74 -10.66 -14.27
C VAL A 344 -19.55 -11.86 -13.76
N PRO A 345 -20.74 -12.14 -14.34
CA PRO A 345 -21.69 -13.12 -13.77
C PRO A 345 -21.12 -14.53 -13.64
N ALA A 346 -20.15 -14.91 -14.50
CA ALA A 346 -19.43 -16.18 -14.40
C ALA A 346 -18.69 -16.36 -13.06
N GLN A 347 -18.30 -15.25 -12.41
CA GLN A 347 -17.61 -15.25 -11.13
C GLN A 347 -18.56 -15.15 -9.93
N ALA A 348 -19.86 -14.94 -10.13
CA ALA A 348 -20.82 -14.78 -9.05
C ALA A 348 -20.98 -16.06 -8.20
N ALA A 349 -21.09 -17.23 -8.83
CA ALA A 349 -21.23 -18.49 -8.12
C ALA A 349 -19.95 -18.87 -7.33
N PRO A 350 -18.74 -18.84 -7.92
CA PRO A 350 -17.49 -19.03 -7.18
C PRO A 350 -17.33 -18.05 -6.01
N MET A 351 -17.61 -16.76 -6.22
CA MET A 351 -17.56 -15.75 -5.16
C MET A 351 -18.49 -16.11 -4.00
N ARG A 352 -19.77 -16.43 -4.27
CA ARG A 352 -20.74 -16.77 -3.21
C ARG A 352 -20.38 -18.06 -2.46
N ALA A 353 -19.73 -19.00 -3.14
CA ALA A 353 -19.24 -20.24 -2.52
C ALA A 353 -18.00 -20.02 -1.63
N ALA A 354 -17.31 -18.88 -1.76
CA ALA A 354 -16.11 -18.59 -1.00
C ALA A 354 -16.37 -18.51 0.52
N ARG A 355 -15.40 -18.94 1.32
CA ARG A 355 -15.50 -18.93 2.79
C ARG A 355 -15.76 -17.55 3.37
N GLN A 356 -15.16 -16.52 2.78
CA GLN A 356 -15.39 -15.11 3.10
C GLN A 356 -16.88 -14.75 3.04
N GLN A 357 -17.59 -15.15 1.98
CA GLN A 357 -19.02 -14.83 1.82
C GLN A 357 -19.92 -15.62 2.76
N ASN A 358 -19.36 -16.62 3.43
CA ASN A 358 -20.03 -17.44 4.44
C ASN A 358 -19.55 -17.09 5.87
N TRP A 359 -18.95 -15.90 6.07
CA TRP A 359 -18.52 -15.38 7.38
C TRP A 359 -17.52 -16.27 8.12
N GLN A 360 -16.69 -17.01 7.40
CA GLN A 360 -15.70 -17.91 7.99
C GLN A 360 -14.31 -17.26 8.19
N LEU A 361 -14.13 -16.00 7.78
CA LEU A 361 -12.89 -15.26 8.02
C LEU A 361 -12.95 -14.56 9.39
N ASP A 362 -12.01 -14.90 10.26
CA ASP A 362 -11.78 -14.20 11.53
C ASP A 362 -10.29 -13.88 11.67
N PHE A 363 -9.99 -12.58 11.80
CA PHE A 363 -8.64 -12.07 11.95
C PHE A 363 -8.20 -11.92 13.41
N THR A 364 -9.07 -12.20 14.37
CA THR A 364 -8.78 -12.02 15.81
C THR A 364 -7.56 -12.84 16.23
N ALA A 365 -7.51 -14.13 15.91
CA ALA A 365 -6.38 -14.98 16.24
C ALA A 365 -5.11 -14.60 15.47
N ILE A 366 -5.27 -14.21 14.20
CA ILE A 366 -4.17 -13.76 13.33
C ILE A 366 -3.50 -12.49 13.90
N ASN A 367 -4.32 -11.54 14.35
CA ASN A 367 -3.85 -10.25 14.87
C ASN A 367 -3.19 -10.35 16.24
N ARG A 368 -3.41 -11.43 17.01
CA ARG A 368 -2.61 -11.73 18.21
C ARG A 368 -1.13 -11.93 17.91
N LEU A 369 -0.79 -12.31 16.67
CA LEU A 369 0.60 -12.40 16.20
C LEU A 369 0.99 -11.18 15.36
N HIS A 370 0.18 -10.84 14.36
CA HIS A 370 0.56 -9.83 13.36
C HIS A 370 0.76 -8.44 13.95
N VAL A 371 -0.10 -8.00 14.88
CA VAL A 371 -0.01 -6.66 15.47
C VAL A 371 1.25 -6.51 16.33
N PRO A 372 1.55 -7.42 17.30
CA PRO A 372 2.81 -7.35 18.03
C PRO A 372 4.05 -7.41 17.13
N VAL A 373 4.07 -8.27 16.12
CA VAL A 373 5.19 -8.37 15.16
C VAL A 373 5.37 -7.06 14.39
N ALA A 374 4.28 -6.46 13.92
CA ALA A 374 4.29 -5.19 13.23
C ALA A 374 4.87 -4.06 14.10
N LEU A 375 4.37 -3.91 15.34
CA LEU A 375 4.85 -2.89 16.29
C LEU A 375 6.33 -3.12 16.66
N ALA A 376 6.72 -4.36 16.95
CA ALA A 376 8.11 -4.72 17.25
C ALA A 376 9.03 -4.45 16.05
N SER A 377 8.56 -4.69 14.82
CA SER A 377 9.33 -4.42 13.60
C SER A 377 9.57 -2.92 13.39
N MET A 378 8.57 -2.07 13.68
CA MET A 378 8.75 -0.61 13.63
C MET A 378 9.74 -0.13 14.69
N LEU A 379 9.68 -0.66 15.92
CA LEU A 379 10.67 -0.37 16.96
C LEU A 379 12.07 -0.85 16.55
N ALA A 380 12.18 -2.01 15.91
CA ALA A 380 13.44 -2.53 15.39
C ALA A 380 14.05 -1.60 14.33
N LEU A 381 13.25 -0.99 13.45
CA LEU A 381 13.74 0.03 12.51
C LEU A 381 14.35 1.24 13.24
N VAL A 382 13.66 1.76 14.26
CA VAL A 382 14.16 2.88 15.06
C VAL A 382 15.47 2.49 15.76
N ALA A 383 15.54 1.30 16.34
CA ALA A 383 16.76 0.79 16.98
C ALA A 383 17.92 0.61 15.97
N LEU A 384 17.65 0.09 14.77
CA LEU A 384 18.64 -0.05 13.70
C LEU A 384 19.18 1.31 13.26
N LEU A 385 18.31 2.31 13.08
CA LEU A 385 18.71 3.67 12.71
C LEU A 385 19.47 4.37 13.84
N GLY A 386 19.04 4.20 15.09
CA GLY A 386 19.75 4.73 16.27
C GLY A 386 21.15 4.12 16.42
N HIS A 387 21.27 2.81 16.23
CA HIS A 387 22.56 2.12 16.25
C HIS A 387 23.47 2.57 15.09
N ALA A 388 22.93 2.73 13.90
CA ALA A 388 23.66 3.24 12.73
C ALA A 388 24.17 4.67 12.97
N LEU A 389 23.34 5.54 13.54
CA LEU A 389 23.70 6.91 13.89
C LEU A 389 24.79 6.96 14.97
N ALA A 390 24.64 6.17 16.04
CA ALA A 390 25.62 6.09 17.13
C ALA A 390 27.00 5.64 16.62
N ASN A 391 27.03 4.69 15.68
CA ASN A 391 28.27 4.16 15.11
C ASN A 391 28.75 4.90 13.86
N ARG A 392 28.03 5.95 13.41
CA ARG A 392 28.30 6.69 12.17
C ARG A 392 28.46 5.77 10.94
N ARG A 393 27.71 4.66 10.94
CA ARG A 393 27.70 3.68 9.85
C ARG A 393 26.45 3.88 9.01
N LEU A 394 26.64 4.02 7.71
CA LEU A 394 25.58 4.18 6.74
C LEU A 394 25.88 3.23 5.59
N ASP A 395 25.19 2.10 5.57
CA ASP A 395 25.23 1.13 4.48
C ASP A 395 23.86 1.02 3.80
N ASP A 396 23.79 0.23 2.74
CA ASP A 396 22.57 0.11 1.93
C ASP A 396 21.39 -0.46 2.73
N LEU A 397 21.65 -1.31 3.74
CA LEU A 397 20.61 -1.82 4.63
C LEU A 397 20.09 -0.71 5.54
N THR A 398 20.96 0.15 6.04
CA THR A 398 20.58 1.35 6.81
C THR A 398 19.79 2.32 5.95
N LEU A 399 20.17 2.52 4.69
CA LEU A 399 19.41 3.34 3.74
C LEU A 399 18.03 2.75 3.45
N LEU A 400 17.92 1.43 3.31
CA LEU A 400 16.62 0.75 3.18
C LEU A 400 15.78 0.95 4.44
N ALA A 401 16.35 0.79 5.64
CA ALA A 401 15.65 1.03 6.90
C ALA A 401 15.15 2.48 7.01
N ALA A 402 15.97 3.47 6.60
CA ALA A 402 15.58 4.88 6.58
C ALA A 402 14.45 5.14 5.57
N THR A 403 14.56 4.54 4.37
CA THR A 403 13.53 4.66 3.32
C THR A 403 12.20 4.09 3.80
N VAL A 404 12.19 2.90 4.40
CA VAL A 404 10.98 2.25 4.94
C VAL A 404 10.40 3.04 6.11
N THR A 405 11.24 3.58 6.99
CA THR A 405 10.79 4.43 8.11
C THR A 405 10.11 5.70 7.60
N LEU A 406 10.73 6.40 6.64
CA LEU A 406 10.13 7.58 6.01
C LEU A 406 8.84 7.22 5.26
N ALA A 407 8.79 6.06 4.60
CA ALA A 407 7.60 5.60 3.91
C ALA A 407 6.45 5.29 4.87
N LEU A 408 6.72 4.68 6.03
CA LEU A 408 5.73 4.42 7.08
C LEU A 408 5.18 5.73 7.64
N LEU A 409 6.06 6.69 7.97
CA LEU A 409 5.65 8.00 8.47
C LEU A 409 4.84 8.78 7.43
N GLY A 410 5.30 8.80 6.17
CA GLY A 410 4.61 9.44 5.07
C GLY A 410 3.25 8.80 4.78
N ASN A 411 3.16 7.46 4.77
CA ASN A 411 1.90 6.75 4.59
C ASN A 411 0.95 7.02 5.75
N ALA A 412 1.44 6.99 6.99
CA ALA A 412 0.63 7.28 8.17
C ALA A 412 0.09 8.72 8.11
N PHE A 413 0.93 9.69 7.78
CA PHE A 413 0.52 11.08 7.62
C PHE A 413 -0.52 11.23 6.50
N ILE A 414 -0.22 10.80 5.28
CA ILE A 414 -1.09 10.99 4.12
C ILE A 414 -2.45 10.30 4.33
N CYS A 415 -2.46 9.06 4.79
CA CYS A 415 -3.71 8.32 4.94
C CYS A 415 -4.55 8.83 6.12
N ALA A 416 -3.92 9.14 7.26
CA ALA A 416 -4.64 9.61 8.43
C ALA A 416 -5.19 11.03 8.28
N VAL A 417 -4.47 11.90 7.55
CA VAL A 417 -4.88 13.28 7.30
C VAL A 417 -5.94 13.37 6.21
N ILE A 418 -5.87 12.53 5.17
CA ILE A 418 -6.83 12.61 4.05
C ILE A 418 -8.08 11.78 4.34
N SER A 419 -7.92 10.55 4.84
CA SER A 419 -9.02 9.60 5.06
C SER A 419 -9.36 9.41 6.53
N GLY A 420 -8.35 9.05 7.31
CA GLY A 420 -8.50 8.68 8.72
C GLY A 420 -7.61 7.49 9.08
N PRO A 421 -7.35 7.26 10.38
CA PRO A 421 -6.63 6.08 10.84
C PRO A 421 -7.41 4.79 10.56
N HIS A 422 -6.82 3.89 9.77
CA HIS A 422 -7.40 2.59 9.43
C HIS A 422 -6.33 1.50 9.47
N ASP A 423 -6.65 0.34 10.01
CA ASP A 423 -5.73 -0.80 10.18
C ASP A 423 -5.11 -1.24 8.85
N ARG A 424 -5.91 -1.24 7.79
CA ARG A 424 -5.51 -1.55 6.41
C ARG A 424 -4.34 -0.69 5.93
N TYR A 425 -4.34 0.61 6.25
CA TYR A 425 -3.29 1.53 5.80
C TYR A 425 -1.95 1.28 6.49
N GLY A 426 -1.94 0.83 7.75
CA GLY A 426 -0.72 0.39 8.42
C GLY A 426 -0.28 -0.99 7.96
N ALA A 427 -1.22 -1.94 7.89
CA ALA A 427 -0.95 -3.34 7.52
C ALA A 427 -0.32 -3.48 6.13
N ARG A 428 -0.74 -2.67 5.15
CA ARG A 428 -0.19 -2.70 3.78
C ARG A 428 1.29 -2.30 3.68
N MET A 429 1.81 -1.62 4.71
CA MET A 429 3.18 -1.07 4.74
C MET A 429 4.08 -1.82 5.72
N VAL A 430 3.57 -2.16 6.90
CA VAL A 430 4.40 -2.55 8.05
C VAL A 430 5.15 -3.87 7.87
N TRP A 431 4.66 -4.76 7.00
CA TRP A 431 5.36 -6.00 6.66
C TRP A 431 6.74 -5.74 6.03
N VAL A 432 6.94 -4.59 5.37
CA VAL A 432 8.24 -4.18 4.83
C VAL A 432 9.22 -3.88 5.96
N ALA A 433 8.75 -3.35 7.10
CA ALA A 433 9.57 -3.18 8.30
C ALA A 433 10.02 -4.55 8.84
N THR A 434 9.12 -5.52 8.89
CA THR A 434 9.46 -6.90 9.28
C THR A 434 10.51 -7.49 8.34
N PHE A 435 10.38 -7.27 7.03
CA PHE A 435 11.37 -7.73 6.05
C PHE A 435 12.76 -7.14 6.32
N VAL A 436 12.85 -5.82 6.59
CA VAL A 436 14.12 -5.16 6.92
C VAL A 436 14.69 -5.66 8.24
N ALA A 437 13.86 -5.82 9.28
CA ALA A 437 14.29 -6.33 10.58
C ALA A 437 14.85 -7.76 10.48
N LEU A 438 14.15 -8.66 9.75
CA LEU A 438 14.61 -10.01 9.48
C LEU A 438 15.90 -10.03 8.65
N THR A 439 16.02 -9.14 7.67
CA THR A 439 17.24 -8.99 6.86
C THR A 439 18.43 -8.57 7.73
N ALA A 440 18.24 -7.58 8.61
CA ALA A 440 19.27 -7.13 9.54
C ALA A 440 19.68 -8.22 10.54
N LEU A 441 18.70 -8.93 11.10
CA LEU A 441 18.95 -10.05 12.01
C LEU A 441 19.74 -11.17 11.31
N SER A 442 19.36 -11.52 10.08
CA SER A 442 20.03 -12.57 9.30
C SER A 442 21.48 -12.24 8.92
N ARG A 443 21.79 -10.95 8.76
CA ARG A 443 23.15 -10.47 8.51
C ARG A 443 24.01 -10.65 9.75
N ARG A 444 23.50 -10.25 10.93
CA ARG A 444 24.22 -10.36 12.20
C ARG A 444 24.61 -11.81 12.50
N PHE A 445 23.66 -12.76 12.41
CA PHE A 445 23.97 -14.17 12.60
C PHE A 445 24.97 -14.73 11.57
N GLY A 446 24.94 -14.23 10.33
CA GLY A 446 25.88 -14.63 9.29
C GLY A 446 27.31 -14.10 9.49
N ASP A 447 27.45 -12.94 10.12
CA ASP A 447 28.75 -12.35 10.46
C ASP A 447 29.36 -13.04 11.69
N ASP A 448 28.54 -13.41 12.69
CA ASP A 448 28.99 -14.14 13.89
C ASP A 448 29.54 -15.53 13.56
N VAL A 449 28.92 -16.26 12.61
CA VAL A 449 29.39 -17.58 12.15
C VAL A 449 30.70 -17.51 11.36
N LYS A 450 31.03 -16.36 10.76
CA LYS A 450 32.31 -16.17 10.04
C LYS A 450 33.45 -15.71 10.95
N ALA A 451 33.12 -15.19 12.13
CA ALA A 451 34.08 -14.72 13.12
C ALA A 451 34.53 -15.81 14.11
N GLN A 452 33.83 -16.94 14.13
CA GLN A 452 34.23 -18.20 14.76
C GLN A 452 34.95 -19.09 13.73
#